data_AF-E0ZB18-F1
#
_entry.id   AF-E0ZB18-F1
#
_cell.length_a   1.000
_cell.length_b   1.000
_cell.length_c   1.000
_cell.angle_alpha   90.00
_cell.angle_beta   90.00
_cell.angle_gamma   90.00
#
_symmetry.space_group_name_H-M   'P 1'
#
loop_
_entity.id
_entity.type
_entity.pdbx_description
1 polymer ?
#
loop_
_entity_poly.entity_id
_entity_poly.type
_entity_poly.pdbx_seq_one_letter_code
_entity_poly.pdbx_strand_id
1 'polypeptide(L)'
;RILDPNPKTRITIPEILDNEWFKKGYKPPKFNEEEDVNLDDIDAVFNDSEEHLVTEKKETKPELMNAFELISMSQGLNLGNLFEMDMGMVKRETRFASKRPANEIVSKIEEAAKPLGFNVQKRNYKMKMQGSKTGRKGHLNVATEVFEVAPSLYMVEVRKAGGDTLEFHKFYKNLSAGLKDVVWKAEDIGEEKN
;
A
#
# COMPACT_ATOMS: atom_id res chain seq x y z
N ARG A 1 -31.50 -18.13 -6.35
CA ARG A 1 -31.74 -16.68 -6.18
C ARG A 1 -30.44 -15.88 -6.20
N ILE A 2 -29.48 -16.12 -5.30
CA ILE A 2 -28.16 -15.46 -5.33
C ILE A 2 -27.28 -15.99 -6.48
N LEU A 3 -27.16 -17.32 -6.60
CA LEU A 3 -26.43 -17.98 -7.70
C LEU A 3 -27.34 -18.27 -8.90
N ASP A 4 -28.12 -17.27 -9.32
CA ASP A 4 -28.89 -17.36 -10.57
C ASP A 4 -27.97 -17.07 -11.77
N PRO A 5 -27.83 -18.00 -12.74
CA PRO A 5 -27.01 -17.77 -13.93
C PRO A 5 -27.53 -16.63 -14.82
N ASN A 6 -28.83 -16.30 -14.77
CA ASN A 6 -29.39 -15.18 -15.51
C ASN A 6 -29.29 -13.88 -14.68
N PRO A 7 -28.53 -12.86 -15.13
CA PRO A 7 -28.35 -11.61 -14.38
C PRO A 7 -29.64 -10.82 -14.17
N LYS A 8 -30.63 -10.97 -15.06
CA LYS A 8 -31.90 -10.22 -14.98
C LYS A 8 -32.85 -10.75 -13.92
N THR A 9 -32.71 -12.02 -13.53
CA THR A 9 -33.55 -12.68 -12.53
C THR A 9 -32.80 -12.96 -11.22
N ARG A 10 -31.50 -12.69 -11.20
CA ARG A 10 -30.67 -12.76 -9.99
C ARG A 10 -31.15 -11.73 -8.98
N ILE A 11 -31.32 -12.18 -7.74
CA ILE A 11 -31.70 -11.33 -6.61
C ILE A 11 -30.68 -10.18 -6.45
N THR A 12 -31.20 -8.98 -6.24
CA THR A 12 -30.39 -7.77 -6.09
C THR A 12 -29.87 -7.61 -4.65
N ILE A 13 -28.85 -6.77 -4.45
CA ILE A 13 -28.32 -6.49 -3.10
C ILE A 13 -29.42 -5.98 -2.15
N PRO A 14 -30.29 -5.01 -2.52
CA PRO A 14 -31.38 -4.57 -1.66
C PRO A 14 -32.33 -5.71 -1.26
N GLU A 15 -32.68 -6.59 -2.18
CA GLU A 15 -33.56 -7.74 -1.91
C GLU A 15 -32.88 -8.81 -1.03
N ILE A 16 -31.55 -8.96 -1.09
CA ILE A 16 -30.80 -9.83 -0.17
C ILE A 16 -30.83 -9.24 1.24
N LEU A 17 -30.58 -7.92 1.38
CA LEU A 17 -30.59 -7.23 2.66
C LEU A 17 -31.97 -7.28 3.33
N ASP A 18 -33.03 -7.26 2.53
CA ASP A 18 -34.40 -7.35 3.04
C ASP A 18 -34.84 -8.78 3.39
N ASN A 19 -34.06 -9.79 3.01
CA ASN A 19 -34.42 -11.19 3.21
C ASN A 19 -34.35 -11.63 4.68
N GLU A 20 -35.40 -12.33 5.15
CA GLU A 20 -35.49 -12.89 6.50
C GLU A 20 -34.31 -13.81 6.87
N TRP A 21 -33.78 -14.60 5.92
CA TRP A 21 -32.61 -15.43 6.19
C TRP A 21 -31.38 -14.55 6.50
N PHE A 22 -31.23 -13.43 5.79
CA PHE A 22 -30.08 -12.54 5.90
C PHE A 22 -30.17 -11.69 7.17
N LYS A 23 -31.37 -11.22 7.53
CA LYS A 23 -31.58 -10.40 8.74
C LYS A 23 -31.36 -11.17 10.05
N LYS A 24 -31.50 -12.50 10.03
CA LYS A 24 -31.38 -13.34 11.23
C LYS A 24 -29.96 -13.30 11.80
N GLY A 25 -29.77 -12.51 12.85
CA GLY A 25 -28.47 -12.35 13.53
C GLY A 25 -27.48 -11.44 12.81
N TYR A 26 -27.88 -10.78 11.72
CA TYR A 26 -27.03 -9.84 11.01
C TYR A 26 -26.77 -8.60 11.85
N LYS A 27 -25.49 -8.30 12.05
CA LYS A 27 -25.02 -7.03 12.56
C LYS A 27 -24.23 -6.39 11.42
N PRO A 28 -24.63 -5.19 10.95
CA PRO A 28 -23.85 -4.51 9.93
C PRO A 28 -22.42 -4.34 10.42
N PRO A 29 -21.41 -4.67 9.60
CA PRO A 29 -20.03 -4.52 10.01
C PRO A 29 -19.76 -3.05 10.30
N LYS A 30 -19.40 -2.76 11.55
CA LYS A 30 -18.81 -1.49 11.93
C LYS A 30 -17.33 -1.60 11.61
N PHE A 31 -16.88 -0.87 10.60
CA PHE A 31 -15.46 -0.76 10.33
C PHE A 31 -14.90 0.31 11.26
N ASN A 32 -14.30 -0.11 12.37
CA ASN A 32 -13.43 0.79 13.12
C ASN A 32 -12.17 1.03 12.26
N GLU A 33 -11.62 2.23 12.32
CA GLU A 33 -10.41 2.62 11.58
C GLU A 33 -9.13 1.91 12.10
N GLU A 34 -9.27 1.05 13.12
CA GLU A 34 -8.20 0.50 13.98
C GLU A 34 -7.22 -0.50 13.34
N GLU A 35 -7.29 -0.78 12.03
CA GLU A 35 -6.16 -1.45 11.35
C GLU A 35 -5.14 -0.40 10.88
N ASP A 36 -4.74 0.49 11.80
CA ASP A 36 -3.67 1.44 11.56
C ASP A 36 -2.35 0.66 11.61
N VAL A 37 -1.71 0.58 10.45
CA VAL A 37 -0.28 0.28 10.40
C VAL A 37 0.41 1.42 11.14
N ASN A 38 1.43 1.18 11.95
CA ASN A 38 2.17 2.30 12.55
C ASN A 38 2.74 3.16 11.40
N LEU A 39 2.27 4.41 11.34
CA LEU A 39 2.70 5.44 10.39
C LEU A 39 3.36 6.61 11.13
N ASP A 40 3.76 6.46 12.40
CA ASP A 40 4.34 7.54 13.20
C ASP A 40 5.54 8.17 12.48
N ASP A 41 6.32 7.35 11.77
CA ASP A 41 7.47 7.75 10.97
C ASP A 41 7.11 8.59 9.75
N ILE A 42 5.92 8.40 9.18
CA ILE A 42 5.39 9.17 8.06
C ILE A 42 4.65 10.39 8.60
N ASP A 43 3.82 10.22 9.62
CA ASP A 43 3.03 11.27 10.26
C ASP A 43 3.90 12.34 10.90
N ALA A 44 5.00 11.98 11.56
CA ALA A 44 5.98 12.94 12.08
C ALA A 44 6.52 13.86 10.98
N VAL A 45 6.73 13.33 9.78
CA VAL A 45 7.19 14.13 8.63
C VAL A 45 6.10 15.10 8.16
N PHE A 46 4.80 14.78 8.26
CA PHE A 46 3.74 15.66 7.73
C PHE A 46 3.06 16.55 8.78
N ASN A 47 3.10 16.19 10.07
CA ASN A 47 2.45 16.93 11.15
C ASN A 47 3.31 18.04 11.76
N ASP A 48 4.63 18.04 11.50
CA ASP A 48 5.53 19.08 11.99
C ASP A 48 5.28 20.41 11.25
N SER A 49 4.44 21.27 11.85
CA SER A 49 4.14 22.63 11.41
C SER A 49 4.26 23.60 12.60
N GLU A 50 5.19 24.55 12.47
CA GLU A 50 5.36 25.79 13.25
C GLU A 50 5.87 25.67 14.69
N GLU A 51 7.18 25.50 14.83
CA GLU A 51 8.07 26.38 15.62
C GLU A 51 9.40 25.65 15.78
N HIS A 52 10.38 25.92 14.90
CA HIS A 52 11.80 26.08 15.25
C HIS A 52 12.52 26.65 14.01
N LEU A 53 13.07 27.84 14.21
CA LEU A 53 13.79 28.64 13.23
C LEU A 53 15.10 27.95 12.82
N VAL A 54 15.42 28.00 11.51
CA VAL A 54 16.68 27.59 10.86
C VAL A 54 16.92 26.06 10.89
N THR A 55 16.90 25.31 9.79
CA THR A 55 18.02 25.22 8.83
C THR A 55 17.65 24.34 7.62
N GLU A 56 18.07 24.80 6.44
CA GLU A 56 18.38 24.04 5.22
C GLU A 56 17.27 23.22 4.52
N LYS A 57 16.96 23.65 3.29
CA LYS A 57 16.71 22.75 2.16
C LYS A 57 17.85 21.73 2.10
N LYS A 58 17.70 20.62 2.80
CA LYS A 58 18.50 19.42 2.58
C LYS A 58 17.53 18.38 2.05
N GLU A 59 17.37 18.36 0.72
CA GLU A 59 17.13 17.11 0.00
C GLU A 59 18.32 16.19 0.32
N THR A 60 18.29 15.65 1.53
CA THR A 60 19.21 14.64 2.01
C THR A 60 18.56 13.36 1.56
N LYS A 61 19.28 12.64 0.70
CA LYS A 61 19.13 11.25 0.31
C LYS A 61 18.07 10.42 1.07
N PRO A 62 17.44 9.44 0.42
CA PRO A 62 16.58 8.46 1.09
C PRO A 62 17.21 7.94 2.39
N GLU A 63 16.35 7.60 3.34
CA GLU A 63 16.80 7.00 4.60
C GLU A 63 17.59 5.72 4.31
N LEU A 64 18.74 5.58 4.96
CA LEU A 64 19.59 4.41 4.77
C LEU A 64 18.96 3.25 5.52
N MET A 65 18.82 2.13 4.83
CA MET A 65 18.23 0.92 5.37
C MET A 65 19.25 -0.20 5.36
N ASN A 66 19.66 -0.61 6.55
CA ASN A 66 20.71 -1.59 6.73
C ASN A 66 20.19 -3.03 6.52
N ALA A 67 21.12 -4.00 6.50
CA ALA A 67 20.77 -5.40 6.26
C ALA A 67 19.86 -6.01 7.35
N PHE A 68 20.03 -5.61 8.62
CA PHE A 68 19.16 -6.10 9.71
C PHE A 68 17.75 -5.52 9.60
N GLU A 69 17.62 -4.24 9.24
CA GLU A 69 16.33 -3.61 8.96
C GLU A 69 15.65 -4.31 7.78
N LEU A 70 16.37 -4.56 6.68
CA LEU A 70 15.85 -5.32 5.54
C LEU A 70 15.36 -6.72 5.90
N ILE A 71 16.13 -7.46 6.70
CA ILE A 71 15.76 -8.79 7.16
C ILE A 71 14.50 -8.71 8.02
N SER A 72 14.43 -7.74 8.94
CA SER A 72 13.30 -7.56 9.87
C SER A 72 11.96 -7.36 9.15
N MET A 73 11.99 -6.82 7.93
CA MET A 73 10.80 -6.61 7.10
C MET A 73 10.28 -7.91 6.45
N SER A 74 11.01 -9.02 6.50
CA SER A 74 10.58 -10.31 5.95
C SER A 74 9.28 -10.78 6.58
N GLN A 75 8.35 -11.29 5.76
CA GLN A 75 7.08 -11.82 6.25
C GLN A 75 7.26 -12.96 7.27
N GLY A 76 8.35 -13.75 7.15
CA GLY A 76 8.65 -14.85 8.06
C GLY A 76 9.08 -14.42 9.47
N LEU A 77 9.46 -13.15 9.65
CA LEU A 77 9.79 -12.58 10.96
C LEU A 77 8.65 -11.70 11.52
N ASN A 78 7.61 -11.46 10.73
CA ASN A 78 6.46 -10.65 11.14
C ASN A 78 5.42 -11.52 11.85
N LEU A 79 5.39 -11.43 13.18
CA LEU A 79 4.44 -12.14 14.04
C LEU A 79 3.01 -11.53 14.03
N GLY A 80 2.81 -10.36 13.43
CA GLY A 80 1.49 -9.72 13.35
C GLY A 80 0.44 -10.61 12.68
N ASN A 81 0.87 -11.43 11.72
CA ASN A 81 0.00 -12.37 11.03
C ASN A 81 -0.57 -13.47 11.96
N LEU A 82 0.04 -13.75 13.12
CA LEU A 82 -0.51 -14.72 14.10
C LEU A 82 -1.80 -14.22 14.77
N PHE A 83 -2.05 -12.90 14.72
CA PHE A 83 -3.19 -12.25 15.34
C PHE A 83 -4.23 -11.76 14.32
N GLU A 84 -3.93 -11.85 13.01
CA GLU A 84 -4.88 -11.56 11.95
C GLU A 84 -5.89 -12.73 11.83
N MET A 85 -7.19 -12.44 11.95
CA MET A 85 -8.23 -13.44 11.63
C MET A 85 -8.09 -13.82 10.15
N ASP A 86 -7.77 -15.09 9.90
CA ASP A 86 -7.53 -15.69 8.59
C ASP A 86 -8.45 -15.13 7.49
N MET A 87 -7.95 -14.17 6.73
CA MET A 87 -8.62 -13.63 5.55
C MET A 87 -8.22 -14.37 4.28
N GLY A 88 -7.62 -15.58 4.37
CA GLY A 88 -7.41 -16.50 3.24
C GLY A 88 -6.72 -15.92 1.99
N MET A 89 -6.08 -14.76 2.12
CA MET A 89 -5.53 -14.00 1.01
C MET A 89 -4.01 -13.95 1.15
N VAL A 90 -3.33 -14.43 0.12
CA VAL A 90 -1.87 -14.33 -0.02
C VAL A 90 -1.50 -12.84 0.00
N LYS A 91 -0.90 -12.39 1.10
CA LYS A 91 -0.37 -11.03 1.28
C LYS A 91 0.73 -10.85 0.24
N ARG A 92 0.39 -10.19 -0.88
CA ARG A 92 1.35 -9.92 -1.94
C ARG A 92 2.43 -9.02 -1.38
N GLU A 93 3.70 -9.30 -1.70
CA GLU A 93 4.78 -8.37 -1.39
C GLU A 93 4.46 -7.02 -2.05
N THR A 94 4.25 -5.99 -1.22
CA THR A 94 3.98 -4.61 -1.65
C THR A 94 5.25 -3.77 -1.69
N ARG A 95 6.35 -4.41 -2.08
CA ARG A 95 7.69 -3.84 -2.13
C ARG A 95 8.34 -4.15 -3.46
N PHE A 96 9.22 -3.26 -3.90
CA PHE A 96 10.05 -3.50 -5.07
C PHE A 96 11.39 -2.77 -4.94
N ALA A 97 12.42 -3.32 -5.60
CA ALA A 97 13.72 -2.67 -5.69
C ALA A 97 13.84 -1.84 -6.97
N SER A 98 14.70 -0.81 -6.95
CA SER A 98 15.00 0.01 -8.12
C SER A 98 16.46 0.49 -8.10
N LYS A 99 17.04 0.61 -9.29
CA LYS A 99 18.35 1.26 -9.51
C LYS A 99 18.23 2.70 -10.03
N ARG A 100 17.01 3.21 -10.20
CA ARG A 100 16.76 4.59 -10.64
C ARG A 100 17.08 5.56 -9.52
N PRO A 101 17.47 6.82 -9.81
CA PRO A 101 17.59 7.86 -8.81
C PRO A 101 16.31 8.01 -8.00
N ALA A 102 16.43 8.23 -6.69
CA ALA A 102 15.29 8.31 -5.78
C ALA A 102 14.23 9.37 -6.20
N ASN A 103 14.68 10.52 -6.71
CA ASN A 103 13.78 11.56 -7.22
C ASN A 103 12.96 11.09 -8.43
N GLU A 104 13.54 10.24 -9.30
CA GLU A 104 12.85 9.64 -10.45
C GLU A 104 11.81 8.62 -9.96
N ILE A 105 12.17 7.80 -8.97
CA ILE A 105 11.27 6.82 -8.35
C ILE A 105 10.02 7.51 -7.78
N VAL A 106 10.21 8.53 -6.93
CA VAL A 106 9.12 9.30 -6.32
C VAL A 106 8.23 9.95 -7.38
N SER A 107 8.83 10.56 -8.40
CA SER A 107 8.10 11.20 -9.50
C SER A 107 7.28 10.17 -10.30
N LYS A 108 7.85 9.00 -10.57
CA LYS A 108 7.16 7.92 -11.29
C LYS A 108 5.99 7.33 -10.51
N ILE A 109 6.14 7.18 -9.19
CA ILE A 109 5.04 6.74 -8.32
C ILE A 109 3.90 7.76 -8.34
N GLU A 110 4.22 9.06 -8.25
CA GLU A 110 3.23 10.13 -8.35
C GLU A 110 2.51 10.13 -9.72
N GLU A 111 3.25 10.02 -10.82
CA GLU A 111 2.71 9.93 -12.18
C GLU A 111 1.79 8.73 -12.38
N ALA A 112 2.13 7.58 -11.78
CA ALA A 112 1.33 6.37 -11.86
C ALA A 112 0.09 6.40 -10.95
N ALA A 113 0.16 7.09 -9.81
CA ALA A 113 -0.94 7.16 -8.84
C ALA A 113 -2.04 8.15 -9.22
N LYS A 114 -1.69 9.32 -9.80
CA LYS A 114 -2.66 10.35 -10.23
C LYS A 114 -3.79 9.84 -11.14
N PRO A 115 -3.53 9.10 -12.24
CA PRO A 115 -4.60 8.60 -13.11
C PRO A 115 -5.46 7.52 -12.44
N LEU A 116 -5.01 6.93 -11.33
CA LEU A 116 -5.81 6.01 -10.51
C LEU A 116 -6.77 6.76 -9.58
N GLY A 117 -6.77 8.09 -9.60
CA GLY A 117 -7.66 8.93 -8.81
C GLY A 117 -7.17 9.15 -7.38
N PHE A 118 -5.85 9.15 -7.16
CA PHE A 118 -5.24 9.43 -5.86
C PHE A 118 -4.69 10.85 -5.81
N ASN A 119 -4.95 11.53 -4.71
CA ASN A 119 -4.25 12.76 -4.35
C ASN A 119 -2.95 12.38 -3.64
N VAL A 120 -1.83 12.98 -4.03
CA VAL A 120 -0.48 12.59 -3.58
C VAL A 120 0.19 13.77 -2.87
N GLN A 121 0.66 13.55 -1.65
CA GLN A 121 1.52 14.45 -0.91
C GLN A 121 2.90 13.78 -0.75
N LYS A 122 3.98 14.54 -0.95
CA LYS A 122 5.35 14.02 -0.87
C LYS A 122 6.22 14.92 0.02
N ARG A 123 7.02 14.31 0.89
CA ARG A 123 7.99 15.00 1.77
C ARG A 123 9.09 13.99 2.15
N ASN A 124 10.35 14.39 2.01
CA ASN A 124 11.53 13.59 2.40
C ASN A 124 11.51 12.13 1.89
N TYR A 125 11.25 11.90 0.59
CA TYR A 125 11.14 10.54 0.00
C TYR A 125 10.01 9.65 0.56
N LYS A 126 9.15 10.22 1.41
CA LYS A 126 7.90 9.63 1.87
C LYS A 126 6.72 10.24 1.11
N MET A 127 5.68 9.47 0.88
CA MET A 127 4.45 9.88 0.21
C MET A 127 3.21 9.40 0.95
N LYS A 128 2.22 10.29 1.07
CA LYS A 128 0.85 9.96 1.48
C LYS A 128 -0.08 10.09 0.28
N MET A 129 -0.87 9.06 0.03
CA MET A 129 -1.79 8.98 -1.09
C MET A 129 -3.20 8.67 -0.60
N GLN A 130 -4.16 9.52 -0.95
CA GLN A 130 -5.57 9.34 -0.59
C GLN A 130 -6.42 9.14 -1.85
N GLY A 131 -7.18 8.04 -1.89
CA GLY A 131 -8.11 7.75 -2.96
C GLY A 131 -9.30 8.71 -2.96
N SER A 132 -9.63 9.29 -4.11
CA SER A 132 -10.76 10.22 -4.27
C SER A 132 -12.13 9.58 -4.07
N LYS A 133 -12.24 8.26 -4.23
CA LYS A 133 -13.49 7.51 -4.08
C LYS A 133 -13.59 6.89 -2.69
N THR A 134 -14.75 7.02 -2.06
CA THR A 134 -15.06 6.33 -0.81
C THR A 134 -15.42 4.88 -1.11
N GLY A 135 -14.66 3.95 -0.54
CA GLY A 135 -14.87 2.51 -0.62
C GLY A 135 -15.68 1.96 0.54
N ARG A 136 -15.70 0.62 0.67
CA ARG A 136 -16.47 -0.07 1.73
C ARG A 136 -16.01 0.31 3.15
N LYS A 137 -14.70 0.48 3.33
CA LYS A 137 -14.06 0.88 4.60
C LYS A 137 -13.62 2.36 4.57
N GLY A 138 -14.35 3.24 3.87
CA GLY A 138 -13.97 4.64 3.72
C GLY A 138 -12.98 4.88 2.58
N HIS A 139 -12.24 5.99 2.62
CA HIS A 139 -11.21 6.29 1.61
C HIS A 139 -10.01 5.36 1.78
N LEU A 140 -9.49 4.84 0.67
CA LEU A 140 -8.23 4.10 0.66
C LEU A 140 -7.08 5.09 0.86
N ASN A 141 -6.39 4.98 1.99
CA ASN A 141 -5.17 5.71 2.29
C ASN A 141 -3.97 4.77 2.10
N VAL A 142 -2.94 5.25 1.42
CA VAL A 142 -1.70 4.51 1.14
C VAL A 142 -0.52 5.38 1.49
N ALA A 143 0.48 4.78 2.12
CA ALA A 143 1.74 5.43 2.39
C ALA A 143 2.86 4.74 1.62
N THR A 144 3.87 5.50 1.21
CA THR A 144 5.02 4.96 0.48
C THR A 144 6.29 5.61 0.93
N GLU A 145 7.35 4.83 0.95
CA GLU A 145 8.66 5.27 1.42
C GLU A 145 9.76 4.64 0.56
N VAL A 146 10.77 5.44 0.27
CA VAL A 146 11.95 5.01 -0.48
C VAL A 146 13.13 4.97 0.48
N PHE A 147 13.82 3.84 0.51
CA PHE A 147 15.01 3.60 1.32
C PHE A 147 16.21 3.33 0.42
N GLU A 148 17.40 3.79 0.80
CA GLU A 148 18.67 3.41 0.18
C GLU A 148 19.23 2.18 0.91
N VAL A 149 19.29 1.03 0.22
CA VAL A 149 19.79 -0.24 0.81
C VAL A 149 21.24 -0.54 0.43
N ALA A 150 21.71 0.04 -0.68
CA ALA A 150 23.10 0.03 -1.12
C ALA A 150 23.31 1.23 -2.08
N PRO A 151 24.56 1.62 -2.38
CA PRO A 151 24.81 2.70 -3.33
C PRO A 151 24.10 2.45 -4.67
N SER A 152 23.24 3.39 -5.07
CA SER A 152 22.41 3.30 -6.30
C SER A 152 21.41 2.13 -6.33
N LEU A 153 21.05 1.58 -5.16
CA LEU A 153 20.00 0.58 -5.02
C LEU A 153 19.03 1.00 -3.93
N TYR A 154 17.77 1.12 -4.33
CA TYR A 154 16.70 1.59 -3.48
C TYR A 154 15.64 0.51 -3.30
N MET A 155 15.07 0.43 -2.10
CA MET A 155 13.88 -0.34 -1.79
C MET A 155 12.70 0.62 -1.65
N VAL A 156 11.58 0.29 -2.28
CA VAL A 156 10.32 1.04 -2.12
C VAL A 156 9.34 0.17 -1.38
N GLU A 157 8.80 0.67 -0.28
CA GLU A 157 7.70 0.03 0.43
C GLU A 157 6.40 0.80 0.24
N VAL A 158 5.33 0.06 -0.08
CA VAL A 158 3.96 0.59 -0.18
C VAL A 158 3.11 -0.04 0.93
N ARG A 159 2.62 0.79 1.86
CA ARG A 159 1.82 0.39 3.03
C ARG A 159 0.36 0.84 2.85
N LYS A 160 -0.61 0.00 3.21
CA LYS A 160 -2.02 0.42 3.37
C LYS A 160 -2.13 1.22 4.66
N ALA A 161 -2.36 2.52 4.58
CA ALA A 161 -2.59 3.36 5.75
C ALA A 161 -4.03 3.28 6.27
N GLY A 162 -5.01 3.04 5.40
CA GLY A 162 -6.42 2.97 5.79
C GLY A 162 -7.30 2.52 4.64
N GLY A 163 -8.55 2.14 4.93
CA GLY A 163 -9.49 1.64 3.92
C GLY A 163 -9.43 0.13 3.68
N ASP A 164 -10.04 -0.32 2.58
CA ASP A 164 -10.29 -1.73 2.32
C ASP A 164 -9.08 -2.46 1.71
N THR A 165 -8.77 -3.66 2.23
CA THR A 165 -7.60 -4.45 1.81
C THR A 165 -7.69 -4.95 0.37
N LEU A 166 -8.89 -5.27 -0.15
CA LEU A 166 -9.05 -5.68 -1.54
C LEU A 166 -8.87 -4.49 -2.48
N GLU A 167 -9.37 -3.33 -2.08
CA GLU A 167 -9.14 -2.07 -2.80
C GLU A 167 -7.64 -1.75 -2.85
N PHE A 168 -6.92 -1.93 -1.73
CA PHE A 168 -5.47 -1.77 -1.67
C PHE A 168 -4.73 -2.71 -2.63
N HIS A 169 -5.03 -4.01 -2.62
CA HIS A 169 -4.39 -4.96 -3.54
C HIS A 169 -4.66 -4.64 -5.01
N LYS A 170 -5.88 -4.17 -5.33
CA LYS A 170 -6.23 -3.71 -6.67
C LYS A 170 -5.43 -2.46 -7.05
N PHE A 171 -5.32 -1.49 -6.15
CA PHE A 171 -4.49 -0.31 -6.32
C PHE A 171 -3.03 -0.69 -6.58
N TYR A 172 -2.42 -1.50 -5.71
CA TYR A 172 -1.02 -1.89 -5.83
C TYR A 172 -0.74 -2.62 -7.15
N LYS A 173 -1.64 -3.49 -7.60
CA LYS A 173 -1.53 -4.17 -8.91
C LYS A 173 -1.51 -3.16 -10.06
N ASN A 174 -2.38 -2.15 -10.02
CA ASN A 174 -2.46 -1.13 -11.07
C ASN A 174 -1.26 -0.19 -11.02
N LEU A 175 -0.84 0.22 -9.82
CA LEU A 175 0.36 1.03 -9.61
C LEU A 175 1.59 0.31 -10.16
N SER A 176 1.80 -0.95 -9.79
CA SER A 176 2.91 -1.78 -10.26
C SER A 176 2.94 -1.94 -11.79
N ALA A 177 1.78 -1.95 -12.44
CA ALA A 177 1.71 -2.00 -13.90
C ALA A 177 2.25 -0.73 -14.57
N GLY A 178 2.11 0.42 -13.91
CA GLY A 178 2.63 1.72 -14.34
C GLY A 178 4.09 1.99 -13.93
N LEU A 179 4.71 1.12 -13.12
CA LEU A 179 6.08 1.27 -12.60
C LEU A 179 7.08 0.25 -13.17
N LYS A 180 6.69 -0.48 -14.23
CA LYS A 180 7.53 -1.55 -14.80
C LYS A 180 8.92 -1.08 -15.28
N ASP A 181 9.04 0.20 -15.61
CA ASP A 181 10.26 0.86 -16.11
C ASP A 181 11.22 1.26 -14.97
N VAL A 182 10.71 1.40 -13.75
CA VAL A 182 11.52 1.71 -12.55
C VAL A 182 11.81 0.49 -11.69
N VAL A 183 10.98 -0.55 -11.76
CA VAL A 183 11.19 -1.81 -11.02
C VAL A 183 12.43 -2.53 -11.57
N TRP A 184 13.41 -2.77 -10.70
CA TRP A 184 14.55 -3.61 -11.02
C TRP A 184 14.10 -5.07 -11.06
N LYS A 185 14.42 -5.74 -12.17
CA LYS A 185 14.31 -7.19 -12.29
C LYS A 185 15.72 -7.75 -12.17
N ALA A 186 15.92 -8.69 -11.26
CA ALA A 186 17.12 -9.50 -11.29
C ALA A 186 17.15 -10.23 -12.65
N GLU A 187 18.29 -10.21 -13.33
CA GLU A 187 18.51 -11.16 -14.42
C GLU A 187 18.45 -12.55 -13.81
N ASP A 188 17.77 -13.49 -14.48
CA ASP A 188 17.81 -14.89 -14.07
C ASP A 188 19.29 -15.26 -13.97
N ILE A 189 19.72 -15.61 -12.75
CA ILE A 189 21.04 -16.17 -12.53
C ILE A 189 20.99 -17.50 -13.27
N GLY A 190 21.46 -17.47 -14.53
CA GLY A 190 21.52 -18.65 -15.37
C GLY A 190 22.22 -19.72 -14.57
N GLU A 191 21.54 -20.86 -14.38
CA GLU A 191 22.17 -22.05 -13.83
C GLU A 191 23.41 -22.34 -14.66
N GLU A 192 24.59 -22.01 -14.13
CA GLU A 192 25.85 -22.54 -14.64
C GLU A 192 25.75 -24.06 -14.48
N LYS A 193 25.38 -24.72 -15.58
CA LYS A 193 25.50 -26.17 -15.72
C LYS A 193 26.99 -26.49 -15.69
N ASN A 194 27.49 -26.83 -14.51
CA ASN A 194 28.71 -27.62 -14.35
C ASN A 194 28.46 -29.08 -14.74
#